data_AF-A0AAE4DSP1-F1
#
_entry.id   AF-A0AAE4DSP1-F1
#
_cell.length_a   1.000
_cell.length_b   1.000
_cell.length_c   1.000
_cell.angle_alpha   90.00
_cell.angle_beta   90.00
_cell.angle_gamma   90.00
#
_symmetry.space_group_name_H-M   'P 1'
#
loop_
_entity.id
_entity.type
_entity.pdbx_description
1 polymer ?
#
loop_
_entity_poly.entity_id
_entity_poly.type
_entity_poly.pdbx_seq_one_letter_code
_entity_poly.pdbx_strand_id
1 'polypeptide(L)'
;LSIAWAVVEHLQARTRPRTLFATHYHELTELADLLPGVQNVHVSVKEAGSEIVFLHRVEPGSANKSYGIEVARLAGLPRTVIERAREILLRHEPSTWPRRGSRRRSPRSTWSATAT
;
A
#
# COMPACT_ATOMS: atom_id res chain seq x y z
N LEU A 1 11.79 -1.45 9.47
CA LEU A 1 10.85 -2.58 9.26
C LEU A 1 10.55 -3.35 10.55
N SER A 2 11.49 -4.14 11.10
CA SER A 2 11.23 -5.09 12.21
C SER A 2 10.60 -4.48 13.46
N ILE A 3 11.13 -3.36 13.97
CA ILE A 3 10.57 -2.69 15.16
C ILE A 3 9.15 -2.18 14.89
N ALA A 4 8.90 -1.58 13.73
CA ALA A 4 7.59 -1.05 13.38
C ALA A 4 6.54 -2.17 13.32
N TRP A 5 6.89 -3.32 12.74
CA TRP A 5 6.04 -4.50 12.71
C TRP A 5 5.67 -4.99 14.11
N ALA A 6 6.68 -5.22 14.96
CA ALA A 6 6.48 -5.69 16.33
C ALA A 6 5.63 -4.71 17.17
N VAL A 7 5.76 -3.40 16.95
CA VAL A 7 4.92 -2.38 17.59
C VAL A 7 3.46 -2.53 17.16
N VAL A 8 3.18 -2.69 15.87
CA VAL A 8 1.80 -2.88 15.38
C VAL A 8 1.17 -4.14 15.98
N GLU A 9 1.91 -5.26 15.99
CA GLU A 9 1.46 -6.51 16.63
C GLU A 9 1.17 -6.30 18.12
N HIS A 10 2.06 -5.63 18.85
CA HIS A 10 1.86 -5.35 20.27
C HIS A 10 0.61 -4.52 20.55
N LEU A 11 0.42 -3.44 19.79
CA LEU A 11 -0.73 -2.54 19.92
C LEU A 11 -2.05 -3.28 19.62
N GLN A 12 -2.06 -4.13 18.59
CA GLN A 12 -3.23 -4.90 18.19
C GLN A 12 -3.58 -6.01 19.21
N ALA A 13 -2.59 -6.67 19.80
CA ALA A 13 -2.80 -7.79 20.70
C ALA A 13 -3.27 -7.36 22.10
N ARG A 14 -2.76 -6.24 22.63
CA ARG A 14 -2.99 -5.85 24.03
C ARG A 14 -4.04 -4.77 24.22
N THR A 15 -3.78 -3.58 23.70
CA THR A 15 -4.53 -2.37 24.08
C THR A 15 -5.58 -1.98 23.05
N ARG A 16 -5.45 -2.45 21.81
CA ARG A 16 -6.30 -2.10 20.65
C ARG A 16 -6.70 -0.62 20.61
N PRO A 17 -5.74 0.31 20.79
CA PRO A 17 -6.08 1.72 20.76
C PRO A 17 -6.42 2.13 19.33
N ARG A 18 -7.23 3.18 19.18
CA ARG A 18 -7.40 3.83 17.88
C ARG A 18 -6.04 4.38 17.44
N THR A 19 -5.46 3.79 16.40
CA THR A 19 -4.09 4.05 15.97
C THR A 19 -4.08 4.45 14.51
N LEU A 20 -3.38 5.54 14.20
CA LEU A 20 -2.99 5.88 12.84
C LEU A 20 -1.48 5.63 12.72
N PHE A 21 -1.11 4.69 11.86
CA PHE A 21 0.28 4.30 11.66
C PHE A 21 0.75 4.73 10.26
N ALA A 22 1.35 5.91 10.16
CA ALA A 22 1.92 6.40 8.92
C ALA A 22 3.30 5.76 8.68
N THR A 23 3.50 5.16 7.50
CA THR A 23 4.74 4.43 7.18
C THR A 23 5.10 4.60 5.71
N HIS A 24 6.40 4.46 5.41
CA HIS A 24 6.94 4.34 4.05
C HIS A 24 7.35 2.89 3.72
N TYR A 25 7.17 1.95 4.66
CA TYR A 25 7.44 0.52 4.44
C TYR A 25 6.22 -0.14 3.81
N HIS A 26 6.37 -0.63 2.58
CA HIS A 26 5.32 -1.35 1.86
C HIS A 26 5.02 -2.71 2.48
N GLU A 27 6.03 -3.35 3.07
CA GLU A 27 5.91 -4.65 3.73
C GLU A 27 4.90 -4.61 4.88
N LEU A 28 4.75 -3.47 5.56
CA LEU A 28 3.76 -3.31 6.63
C LEU A 28 2.32 -3.39 6.13
N THR A 29 2.06 -3.21 4.84
CA THR A 29 0.71 -3.30 4.28
C THR A 29 0.15 -4.72 4.36
N GLU A 30 1.01 -5.74 4.45
CA GLU A 30 0.60 -7.14 4.61
C GLU A 30 -0.09 -7.39 5.96
N LEU A 31 0.14 -6.53 6.97
CA LEU A 31 -0.48 -6.67 8.28
C LEU A 31 -2.00 -6.55 8.27
N ALA A 32 -2.58 -5.86 7.28
CA ALA A 32 -4.04 -5.78 7.12
C ALA A 32 -4.68 -7.14 6.79
N ASP A 33 -3.93 -8.04 6.15
CA ASP A 33 -4.39 -9.40 5.85
C ASP A 33 -4.16 -10.37 7.01
N LEU A 34 -3.18 -10.07 7.87
CA LEU A 34 -2.74 -10.94 8.97
C LEU A 34 -3.45 -10.64 10.30
N LEU A 35 -3.73 -9.36 10.58
CA LEU A 35 -4.19 -8.92 11.89
C LEU A 35 -5.63 -8.39 11.83
N PRO A 36 -6.57 -8.97 12.59
CA PRO A 36 -7.96 -8.51 12.58
C PRO A 36 -8.05 -7.09 13.17
N GLY A 37 -8.81 -6.24 12.48
CA GLY A 37 -9.01 -4.83 12.85
C GLY A 37 -7.94 -3.88 12.31
N VAL A 38 -6.91 -4.38 11.61
CA VAL A 38 -5.96 -3.55 10.87
C VAL A 38 -6.48 -3.33 9.45
N GLN A 39 -6.41 -2.10 8.96
CA GLN A 39 -6.84 -1.74 7.61
C GLN A 39 -5.82 -0.81 6.97
N ASN A 40 -5.54 -1.03 5.68
CA ASN A 40 -4.71 -0.13 4.90
C ASN A 40 -5.54 1.02 4.36
N VAL A 41 -4.97 2.22 4.48
CA VAL A 41 -5.41 3.42 3.79
C VAL A 41 -4.19 4.13 3.22
N HIS A 42 -4.37 4.90 2.17
CA HIS A 42 -3.30 5.70 1.56
C HIS A 42 -3.83 7.08 1.17
N VAL A 43 -2.90 8.01 0.93
CA VAL A 43 -3.24 9.33 0.40
C VAL A 43 -3.31 9.25 -1.12
N SER A 44 -4.44 9.65 -1.70
CA SER A 44 -4.69 9.59 -3.13
C SER A 44 -3.82 10.57 -3.91
N VAL A 45 -3.36 10.09 -5.06
CA VAL A 45 -2.47 10.80 -5.95
C VAL A 45 -3.04 10.72 -7.36
N LYS A 46 -3.07 11.85 -8.07
CA LYS A 46 -3.49 11.91 -9.48
C LYS A 46 -2.28 12.22 -10.36
N GLU A 47 -2.05 11.38 -11.36
CA GLU A 47 -1.07 11.60 -12.41
C GLU A 47 -1.71 12.46 -13.52
N ALA A 48 -1.05 13.56 -13.89
CA ALA A 48 -1.45 14.46 -14.96
C ALA A 48 -0.26 14.67 -15.90
N GLY A 49 -0.10 13.77 -16.88
CA GLY A 49 1.06 13.79 -17.78
C GLY A 49 2.37 13.52 -17.02
N SER A 50 3.27 14.49 -17.00
CA SER A 50 4.54 14.43 -16.26
C SER A 50 4.45 14.96 -14.81
N GLU A 51 3.25 15.38 -14.40
CA GLU A 51 3.02 15.97 -13.09
C GLU A 51 2.19 15.06 -12.17
N ILE A 52 2.43 15.23 -10.88
CA ILE A 52 1.73 14.53 -9.83
C ILE A 52 1.01 15.55 -8.96
N VAL A 53 -0.28 15.32 -8.74
CA VAL A 53 -1.13 16.14 -7.88
C VAL A 53 -1.54 15.31 -6.67
N PHE A 54 -1.14 15.75 -5.47
CA PHE A 54 -1.58 15.17 -4.21
C PHE A 54 -3.00 15.64 -3.91
N LEU A 55 -3.96 14.72 -3.85
CA LEU A 55 -5.37 15.06 -3.66
C LEU A 55 -5.74 15.30 -2.19
N HIS A 56 -4.81 15.07 -1.26
CA HIS A 56 -5.01 15.14 0.19
C HIS A 56 -6.25 14.36 0.69
N ARG A 57 -6.66 13.34 -0.06
CA ARG A 57 -7.77 12.45 0.27
C ARG A 57 -7.21 11.14 0.77
N VAL A 58 -7.78 10.61 1.84
CA VAL A 58 -7.45 9.26 2.33
C VAL A 58 -8.42 8.27 1.70
N GLU A 59 -7.89 7.27 1.01
CA GLU A 59 -8.66 6.21 0.35
C GLU A 59 -8.27 4.82 0.87
N PRO A 60 -9.21 3.85 0.88
CA PRO A 60 -8.93 2.48 1.29
C PRO A 60 -7.87 1.81 0.40
N GLY A 61 -7.13 0.86 0.98
CA GLY A 61 -6.12 0.06 0.28
C GLY A 61 -4.70 0.56 0.50
N SER A 62 -3.72 -0.23 0.04
CA SER A 62 -2.30 0.13 0.07
C SER A 62 -1.92 1.02 -1.11
N ALA A 63 -0.82 1.77 -0.97
CA ALA A 63 -0.24 2.52 -2.07
C ALA A 63 0.53 1.56 -3.01
N ASN A 64 0.34 1.73 -4.32
CA ASN A 64 0.91 0.83 -5.34
C ASN A 64 2.27 1.31 -5.87
N LYS A 65 2.68 2.53 -5.52
CA LYS A 65 3.88 3.21 -6.04
C LYS A 65 4.49 4.13 -4.98
N SER A 66 5.80 4.33 -5.06
CA SER A 66 6.53 5.34 -4.29
C SER A 66 6.75 6.59 -5.15
N TYR A 67 6.35 7.76 -4.65
CA TYR A 67 6.43 9.03 -5.40
C TYR A 67 7.63 9.91 -4.99
N GLY A 68 8.70 9.29 -4.49
CA GLY A 68 9.84 10.01 -3.91
C GLY A 68 10.57 10.91 -4.92
N ILE A 69 10.73 10.44 -6.17
CA ILE A 69 11.36 11.20 -7.23
C ILE A 69 10.50 12.42 -7.61
N GLU A 70 9.18 12.26 -7.63
CA GLU A 70 8.26 13.33 -7.97
C GLU A 70 8.12 14.36 -6.85
N VAL A 71 8.15 13.92 -5.58
CA VAL A 71 8.25 14.83 -4.42
C VAL A 71 9.56 15.64 -4.49
N ALA A 72 10.68 15.00 -4.81
CA ALA A 72 11.96 15.69 -4.96
C ALA A 72 11.95 16.73 -6.10
N ARG A 73 11.30 16.40 -7.22
CA ARG A 73 11.10 17.35 -8.33
C ARG A 73 10.28 18.56 -7.89
N LEU A 74 9.18 18.35 -7.16
CA LEU A 74 8.34 19.42 -6.63
C LEU A 74 9.07 20.28 -5.59
N ALA A 75 9.99 19.69 -4.82
CA ALA A 75 10.85 20.40 -3.89
C ALA A 75 11.96 21.24 -4.56
N GLY A 76 12.05 21.21 -5.90
CA GLY A 76 13.00 22.02 -6.67
C GLY A 76 14.41 21.46 -6.75
N LEU A 77 14.60 20.15 -6.57
CA LEU A 77 15.93 19.55 -6.74
C LEU A 77 16.42 19.69 -8.20
N PRO A 78 17.75 19.79 -8.42
CA PRO A 78 18.31 19.95 -9.75
C PRO A 78 17.88 18.82 -10.71
N ARG A 79 17.59 19.18 -11.96
CA ARG A 79 17.13 18.23 -13.00
C ARG A 79 18.08 17.04 -13.17
N THR A 80 19.39 17.28 -13.11
CA THR A 80 20.43 16.25 -13.21
C THR A 80 20.33 15.21 -12.08
N VAL A 81 19.94 15.62 -10.87
CA VAL A 81 19.71 14.72 -9.73
C VAL A 81 18.46 13.87 -9.96
N ILE A 82 17.38 14.47 -10.44
CA ILE A 82 16.12 13.78 -10.75
C ILE A 82 16.32 12.73 -11.86
N GLU A 83 17.03 13.09 -12.93
CA GLU A 83 17.35 12.18 -14.04
C GLU A 83 18.19 11.01 -13.54
N ARG A 84 19.24 11.28 -12.75
CA ARG A 84 20.07 10.23 -12.17
C ARG A 84 19.27 9.31 -11.25
N ALA A 85 18.37 9.84 -10.43
CA ALA A 85 17.52 9.02 -9.56
C ALA A 85 16.62 8.07 -10.37
N ARG A 86 16.08 8.51 -11.52
CA ARG A 86 15.29 7.65 -12.41
C ARG A 86 16.11 6.53 -13.03
N GLU A 87 17.33 6.82 -13.48
CA GLU A 87 18.25 5.79 -14.00
C GLU A 87 18.63 4.74 -12.95
N ILE A 88 18.77 5.16 -11.69
CA ILE A 88 19.04 4.26 -10.57
C ILE A 88 17.79 3.42 -10.30
N LEU A 89 16.61 4.03 -10.23
CA LEU A 89 15.35 3.30 -10.05
C LEU A 89 15.17 2.22 -11.13
N LEU A 90 15.36 2.55 -12.41
CA LEU A 90 15.28 1.60 -13.53
C LEU A 90 16.25 0.41 -13.40
N ARG A 91 17.39 0.59 -12.72
CA ARG A 91 18.37 -0.48 -12.48
C ARG A 91 18.06 -1.34 -11.27
N HIS A 92 17.36 -0.77 -10.28
CA HIS A 92 17.11 -1.40 -8.99
C HIS A 92 15.67 -1.86 -8.80
N GLU A 93 14.74 -1.49 -9.67
CA GLU A 93 13.39 -2.04 -9.69
C GLU A 93 13.48 -3.50 -10.16
N PRO A 94 13.23 -4.49 -9.29
CA PRO A 94 12.96 -5.83 -9.76
C PRO A 94 11.69 -5.76 -10.61
N SER A 95 11.57 -6.60 -11.63
CA SER A 95 10.34 -6.82 -12.38
C SER A 95 9.24 -7.37 -11.46
N THR A 96 8.63 -6.52 -10.62
CA THR A 96 7.59 -6.92 -9.68
C THR A 96 6.24 -7.00 -10.37
N TRP A 97 6.08 -8.11 -11.08
CA TRP A 97 4.97 -9.07 -11.06
C TRP A 97 3.50 -8.57 -10.97
N PRO A 98 2.63 -8.98 -11.92
CA PRO A 98 1.19 -8.81 -11.79
C PRO A 98 0.63 -9.77 -10.75
N ARG A 99 0.24 -9.29 -9.57
CA ARG A 99 -0.52 -10.11 -8.61
C ARG A 99 -1.95 -10.31 -9.12
N ARG A 100 -2.11 -11.44 -9.81
CA ARG A 100 -3.32 -12.20 -10.15
C ARG A 100 -4.53 -11.78 -9.30
N GLY A 101 -5.58 -11.29 -9.96
CA GLY A 101 -6.85 -10.97 -9.33
C GLY A 101 -7.39 -12.14 -8.50
N SER A 102 -7.72 -11.84 -7.23
CA SER A 102 -8.44 -12.76 -6.37
C SER A 102 -9.85 -12.94 -6.94
N ARG A 103 -10.09 -14.05 -7.65
CA ARG A 103 -11.43 -14.60 -7.87
C ARG A 103 -12.10 -14.73 -6.50
N ARG A 104 -13.10 -13.88 -6.21
CA ARG A 104 -14.05 -14.10 -5.12
C ARG A 104 -14.61 -15.51 -5.27
N ARG A 105 -14.27 -16.41 -4.35
CA ARG A 105 -15.00 -17.67 -4.17
C ARG A 105 -16.30 -17.31 -3.45
N SER A 106 -17.42 -17.45 -4.15
CA SER A 106 -18.74 -17.46 -3.54
C SER A 106 -18.89 -18.70 -2.62
N PRO A 107 -19.46 -18.56 -1.42
CA PRO A 107 -19.77 -19.71 -0.59
C PRO A 107 -20.89 -20.55 -1.22
N ARG A 108 -20.69 -21.87 -1.25
CA ARG A 108 -21.68 -22.86 -1.71
C ARG A 108 -22.90 -22.83 -0.77
N SER A 109 -24.07 -22.50 -1.29
CA SER A 109 -25.34 -22.82 -0.65
C SER A 109 -25.64 -24.31 -0.87
N THR A 110 -25.60 -25.07 0.21
CA THR A 110 -26.16 -26.41 0.34
C THR A 110 -27.66 -26.39 0.03
N TRP A 111 -28.07 -27.15 -0.99
CA TRP A 111 -29.47 -27.52 -1.18
C TRP A 111 -29.69 -28.89 -0.52
N SER A 112 -30.55 -28.91 0.48
CA SER A 112 -31.09 -30.12 1.11
C SER A 112 -32.23 -30.67 0.24
N ALA A 113 -32.10 -31.91 -0.20
CA ALA A 113 -33.17 -32.67 -0.81
C ALA A 113 -34.25 -33.00 0.22
N THR A 114 -35.52 -32.90 -0.18
CA THR A 114 -36.60 -33.64 0.45
C THR A 114 -37.47 -34.19 -0.66
N ALA A 115 -37.50 -35.51 -0.73
CA ALA A 115 -38.35 -36.31 -1.60
C ALA A 115 -39.78 -36.33 -1.03
N THR A 116 -40.78 -36.25 -1.91
CA THR A 116 -42.04 -37.00 -1.84
C THR A 116 -42.59 -37.08 -3.26
#